data_AF-A0A942CZK6-F1
#
_entry.id   AF-A0A942CZK6-F1
#
_cell.length_a   1.000
_cell.length_b   1.000
_cell.length_c   1.000
_cell.angle_alpha   90.00
_cell.angle_beta   90.00
_cell.angle_gamma   90.00
#
_symmetry.space_group_name_H-M   'P 1'
#
loop_
_entity.id
_entity.type
_entity.pdbx_description
1 polymer ?
#
loop_
_entity_poly.entity_id
_entity_poly.type
_entity_poly.pdbx_seq_one_letter_code
_entity_poly.pdbx_strand_id
1 'polypeptide(L)'
;MSATATKRKRRKLAKRWACDNCGVSVGRIGGEKVELPESWTSDRDGTFCLLCRRERAAQAALDAAPEDCGLEERAKLRRSAVIEFEVRRRPGHGDGEIARTCRSSVAAVAAARRRLKIPKPH
;
A
#
# COMPACT_ATOMS: atom_id res chain seq x y z
N MET A 1 9.56 15.69 -33.77
CA MET A 1 10.00 14.40 -33.19
C MET A 1 10.84 14.72 -31.96
N SER A 2 10.29 14.53 -30.76
CA SER A 2 11.03 14.78 -29.51
C SER A 2 10.80 13.61 -28.56
N ALA A 3 11.82 12.78 -28.42
CA ALA A 3 11.86 11.65 -27.52
C ALA A 3 12.02 12.15 -26.07
N THR A 4 10.92 12.19 -25.32
CA THR A 4 10.97 12.30 -23.86
C THR A 4 11.54 10.99 -23.30
N ALA A 5 12.83 11.01 -22.99
CA ALA A 5 13.54 9.94 -22.31
C ALA A 5 13.00 9.76 -20.88
N THR A 6 11.94 8.94 -20.75
CA THR A 6 11.44 8.47 -19.46
C THR A 6 12.53 7.64 -18.79
N LYS A 7 13.02 8.07 -17.61
CA LYS A 7 13.90 7.31 -16.71
C LYS A 7 13.30 5.92 -16.44
N ARG A 8 13.62 4.96 -17.29
CA ARG A 8 13.25 3.55 -17.12
C ARG A 8 14.18 3.00 -16.04
N LYS A 9 13.78 3.13 -14.77
CA LYS A 9 14.34 2.33 -13.65
C LYS A 9 14.48 0.91 -14.20
N ARG A 10 15.71 0.39 -14.33
CA ARG A 10 15.94 -1.00 -14.77
C ARG A 10 15.02 -1.89 -13.94
N ARG A 11 13.97 -2.43 -14.55
CA ARG A 11 13.05 -3.33 -13.86
C ARG A 11 13.89 -4.56 -13.52
N LYS A 12 14.30 -4.66 -12.25
CA LYS A 12 15.04 -5.83 -11.76
C LYS A 12 14.13 -7.04 -12.01
N LEU A 13 14.69 -8.09 -12.59
CA LEU A 13 14.03 -9.38 -12.81
C LEU A 13 14.66 -10.39 -11.86
N ALA A 14 13.85 -11.19 -11.19
CA ALA A 14 14.34 -12.23 -10.28
C ALA A 14 13.53 -13.52 -10.45
N LYS A 15 14.16 -14.67 -10.21
CA LYS A 15 13.44 -15.97 -10.20
C LYS A 15 12.39 -16.02 -9.08
N ARG A 16 12.72 -15.40 -7.95
CA ARG A 16 11.86 -15.22 -6.79
C ARG A 16 12.18 -13.88 -6.13
N TRP A 17 11.15 -13.24 -5.61
CA TRP A 17 11.20 -12.10 -4.71
C TRP A 17 10.83 -12.55 -3.31
N ALA A 18 11.41 -11.94 -2.28
CA ALA A 18 11.06 -12.18 -0.89
C ALA A 18 10.74 -10.86 -0.20
N CYS A 19 9.81 -10.89 0.75
CA CYS A 19 9.50 -9.76 1.60
C CYS A 19 10.52 -9.70 2.73
N ASP A 20 11.20 -8.57 2.89
CA ASP A 20 12.26 -8.41 3.90
C ASP A 20 11.71 -8.40 5.33
N ASN A 21 10.39 -8.20 5.52
CA ASN A 21 9.75 -8.24 6.84
C ASN A 21 9.20 -9.64 7.21
N CYS A 22 8.37 -10.23 6.35
CA CYS A 22 7.66 -11.47 6.68
C CYS A 22 8.17 -12.73 5.96
N GLY A 23 9.19 -12.60 5.10
CA GLY A 23 9.77 -13.73 4.37
C GLY A 23 8.91 -14.35 3.28
N VAL A 24 7.63 -13.93 3.13
CA VAL A 24 6.77 -14.42 2.03
C VAL A 24 7.46 -14.17 0.70
N SER A 25 7.33 -15.12 -0.24
CA SER A 25 7.99 -15.03 -1.53
C SER A 25 7.03 -15.20 -2.70
N VAL A 26 7.39 -14.59 -3.84
CA VAL A 26 6.62 -14.63 -5.08
C VAL A 26 7.55 -14.85 -6.27
N GLY A 27 7.15 -15.69 -7.22
CA GLY A 27 7.90 -16.01 -8.42
C GLY A 27 7.07 -16.87 -9.38
N ARG A 28 7.56 -17.08 -10.61
CA ARG A 28 6.89 -17.96 -11.56
C ARG A 28 7.23 -19.42 -11.25
N ILE A 29 6.24 -20.30 -11.34
CA ILE A 29 6.48 -21.75 -11.36
C ILE A 29 7.44 -22.06 -12.52
N GLY A 30 8.45 -22.90 -12.27
CA GLY A 30 9.53 -23.16 -13.24
C GLY A 30 10.74 -22.23 -13.14
N GLY A 31 10.71 -21.22 -12.25
CA GLY A 31 11.89 -20.40 -11.94
C GLY A 31 12.28 -19.39 -13.02
N GLU A 32 11.36 -19.08 -13.93
CA GLU A 32 11.53 -17.96 -14.87
C GLU A 32 11.66 -16.64 -14.10
N LYS A 33 12.54 -15.76 -14.58
CA LYS A 33 12.71 -14.45 -13.96
C LYS A 33 11.51 -13.57 -14.26
N VAL A 34 10.90 -13.02 -13.23
CA VAL A 34 9.75 -12.11 -13.32
C VAL A 34 10.05 -10.78 -12.68
N GLU A 35 9.32 -9.77 -13.12
CA GLU A 35 9.31 -8.46 -12.49
C GLU A 35 8.66 -8.55 -11.10
N LEU A 36 8.96 -7.57 -10.24
CA LEU A 36 8.28 -7.45 -8.96
C LEU A 36 6.79 -7.14 -9.20
N PRO A 37 5.84 -7.84 -8.55
CA PRO A 37 4.42 -7.56 -8.72
C PRO A 37 4.06 -6.13 -8.31
N GLU A 38 3.08 -5.52 -8.98
CA GLU A 38 2.64 -4.13 -8.72
C GLU A 38 2.13 -3.89 -7.30
N SER A 39 1.64 -4.95 -6.64
CA SER A 39 1.18 -4.88 -5.25
C SER A 39 2.35 -4.80 -4.24
N TRP A 40 3.57 -5.10 -4.67
CA TRP A 40 4.79 -5.01 -3.88
C TRP A 40 5.51 -3.67 -4.12
N THR A 41 6.51 -3.37 -3.29
CA THR A 41 7.42 -2.24 -3.53
C THR A 41 8.85 -2.71 -3.29
N SER A 42 9.80 -2.11 -4.01
CA SER A 42 11.23 -2.29 -3.76
C SER A 42 11.91 -0.93 -3.89
N ASP A 43 12.45 -0.45 -2.78
CA ASP A 43 13.14 0.83 -2.65
C ASP A 43 14.38 0.69 -1.74
N ARG A 44 14.84 1.79 -1.14
CA ARG A 44 16.04 1.79 -0.28
C ARG A 44 15.79 1.11 1.07
N ASP A 45 14.54 1.05 1.51
CA ASP A 45 14.17 0.44 2.79
C ASP A 45 14.03 -1.08 2.66
N GLY A 46 14.00 -1.60 1.44
CA GLY A 46 13.85 -3.03 1.14
C GLY A 46 12.71 -3.34 0.17
N THR A 47 12.41 -4.63 0.07
CA THR A 47 11.35 -5.21 -0.74
C THR A 47 10.22 -5.70 0.16
N PHE A 48 9.02 -5.14 -0.01
CA PHE A 48 7.90 -5.43 0.89
C PHE A 48 6.66 -5.86 0.13
N CYS A 49 6.02 -6.92 0.65
CA CYS A 49 4.72 -7.36 0.19
C CYS A 49 3.62 -6.37 0.59
N LEU A 50 2.47 -6.45 -0.07
CA LEU A 50 1.35 -5.57 0.19
C LEU A 50 0.88 -5.59 1.67
N LEU A 51 0.90 -6.77 2.30
CA LEU A 51 0.48 -6.92 3.69
C LEU A 51 1.39 -6.13 4.64
N CYS A 52 2.70 -6.32 4.54
CA CYS A 52 3.65 -5.60 5.39
C CYS A 52 3.66 -4.10 5.13
N ARG A 53 3.36 -3.66 3.90
CA ARG A 53 3.18 -2.23 3.60
C ARG A 53 1.96 -1.63 4.31
N ARG A 54 0.82 -2.36 4.35
CA ARG A 54 -0.36 -1.95 5.13
C ARG A 54 -0.06 -1.90 6.62
N GLU A 55 0.66 -2.89 7.11
CA GLU A 55 1.06 -2.96 8.52
C GLU A 55 2.01 -1.82 8.90
N ARG A 56 3.00 -1.49 8.06
CA ARG A 56 3.87 -0.32 8.27
C ARG A 56 3.08 0.99 8.33
N ALA A 57 2.08 1.16 7.46
CA ALA A 57 1.20 2.34 7.51
C ALA A 57 0.39 2.40 8.82
N ALA A 58 -0.15 1.26 9.25
CA ALA A 58 -0.82 1.15 10.55
C ALA A 58 0.12 1.45 11.72
N GLN A 59 1.33 0.89 11.71
CA GLN A 59 2.31 1.07 12.78
C GLN A 59 2.74 2.53 12.87
N ALA A 60 3.04 3.19 11.74
CA ALA A 60 3.37 4.62 11.74
C ALA A 60 2.27 5.50 12.35
N ALA A 61 0.99 5.15 12.16
CA ALA A 61 -0.12 5.88 12.79
C ALA A 61 -0.25 5.58 14.29
N LEU A 62 0.15 4.39 14.74
CA LEU A 62 0.18 4.02 16.16
C LEU A 62 1.38 4.63 16.89
N ASP A 63 2.52 4.77 16.21
CA ASP A 63 3.73 5.40 16.74
C ASP A 63 3.55 6.92 16.87
N ALA A 64 2.73 7.52 16.01
CA ALA A 64 2.35 8.93 16.08
C ALA A 64 1.16 9.21 17.01
N ALA A 65 0.58 8.18 17.64
CA ALA A 65 -0.56 8.36 18.54
C ALA A 65 -0.10 8.96 19.88
N PRO A 66 -0.92 9.81 20.53
CA PRO A 66 -0.67 10.25 21.90
C PRO A 66 -0.49 9.07 22.87
N GLU A 67 0.33 9.24 23.91
CA GLU A 67 0.59 8.17 24.89
C GLU A 67 -0.67 7.77 25.68
N ASP A 68 -1.60 8.71 25.88
CA ASP A 68 -2.88 8.51 26.56
C ASP A 68 -3.99 7.94 25.64
N CYS A 69 -3.65 7.61 24.39
CA CYS A 69 -4.59 7.09 23.41
C CYS A 69 -5.13 5.71 23.82
N GLY A 70 -6.42 5.65 24.16
CA GLY A 70 -7.10 4.42 24.56
C GLY A 70 -7.20 3.37 23.44
N LEU A 71 -7.46 2.11 23.81
CA LEU A 71 -7.49 0.97 22.87
C LEU A 71 -8.45 1.16 21.69
N GLU A 72 -9.64 1.71 21.92
CA GLU A 72 -10.62 1.94 20.86
C GLU A 72 -10.11 2.96 19.83
N GLU A 73 -9.46 4.02 20.31
CA GLU A 73 -8.93 5.08 19.47
C GLU A 73 -7.71 4.60 18.68
N ARG A 74 -6.81 3.83 19.29
CA ARG A 74 -5.74 3.11 18.58
C ARG A 74 -6.28 2.21 17.47
N ALA A 75 -7.38 1.50 17.72
CA ALA A 75 -8.02 0.67 16.69
C ALA A 75 -8.61 1.52 15.55
N LYS A 76 -9.18 2.71 15.85
CA LYS A 76 -9.64 3.67 14.83
C LYS A 76 -8.47 4.21 14.00
N LEU A 77 -7.37 4.61 14.64
CA LEU A 77 -6.15 5.08 13.98
C LEU A 77 -5.59 4.03 13.02
N ARG A 78 -5.42 2.80 13.50
CA ARG A 78 -4.96 1.66 12.69
C ARG A 78 -5.83 1.46 11.44
N ARG A 79 -7.17 1.43 11.60
CA ARG A 79 -8.09 1.27 10.47
C ARG A 79 -7.99 2.45 9.49
N SER A 80 -7.97 3.69 10.00
CA SER A 80 -7.87 4.89 9.18
C SER A 80 -6.59 4.90 8.35
N ALA A 81 -5.45 4.54 8.95
CA ALA A 81 -4.17 4.49 8.29
C ALA A 81 -4.12 3.49 7.13
N VAL A 82 -4.73 2.30 7.30
CA VAL A 82 -4.82 1.29 6.23
C VAL A 82 -5.70 1.79 5.07
N ILE A 83 -6.81 2.45 5.38
CA ILE A 83 -7.70 3.04 4.35
C ILE A 83 -6.94 4.12 3.56
N GLU A 84 -6.28 5.04 4.26
CA GLU A 84 -5.51 6.11 3.64
C GLU A 84 -4.35 5.57 2.79
N PHE A 85 -3.69 4.51 3.25
CA PHE A 85 -2.71 3.79 2.46
C PHE A 85 -3.30 3.25 1.15
N GLU A 86 -4.46 2.59 1.20
CA GLU A 86 -5.09 2.04 -0.02
C GLU A 86 -5.61 3.13 -0.97
N VAL A 87 -6.13 4.25 -0.45
CA VAL A 87 -6.52 5.41 -1.26
C VAL A 87 -5.31 5.98 -2.00
N ARG A 88 -4.17 6.17 -1.31
CA ARG A 88 -2.93 6.63 -1.96
C ARG A 88 -2.38 5.62 -2.96
N ARG A 89 -2.47 4.32 -2.66
CA ARG A 89 -1.96 3.25 -3.52
C ARG A 89 -2.78 3.10 -4.80
N ARG A 90 -4.09 3.30 -4.72
CA ARG A 90 -5.05 3.08 -5.81
C ARG A 90 -6.03 4.26 -5.94
N PRO A 91 -5.53 5.47 -6.30
CA PRO A 91 -6.36 6.67 -6.31
C PRO A 91 -7.51 6.58 -7.32
N GLY A 92 -7.31 5.87 -8.44
CA GLY A 92 -8.32 5.66 -9.48
C GLY A 92 -9.38 4.60 -9.18
N HIS A 93 -9.30 3.88 -8.06
CA HIS A 93 -10.29 2.84 -7.73
C HIS A 93 -11.49 3.42 -6.96
N GLY A 94 -12.70 2.96 -7.28
CA GLY A 94 -13.92 3.45 -6.63
C GLY A 94 -13.96 3.15 -5.12
N ASP A 95 -14.69 3.97 -4.36
CA ASP A 95 -14.75 3.86 -2.89
C ASP A 95 -15.24 2.49 -2.42
N GLY A 96 -16.21 1.89 -3.12
CA GLY A 96 -16.72 0.54 -2.80
C GLY A 96 -15.67 -0.56 -2.94
N GLU A 97 -14.77 -0.44 -3.91
CA GLU A 97 -13.69 -1.42 -4.12
C GLU A 97 -12.61 -1.30 -3.04
N ILE A 98 -12.24 -0.06 -2.71
CA ILE A 98 -11.30 0.21 -1.62
C ILE A 98 -11.90 -0.23 -0.28
N ALA A 99 -13.17 0.08 -0.02
CA ALA A 99 -13.89 -0.31 1.19
C ALA A 99 -13.90 -1.83 1.37
N ARG A 100 -14.22 -2.58 0.30
CA ARG A 100 -14.16 -4.05 0.30
C ARG A 100 -12.76 -4.56 0.61
N THR A 101 -11.74 -3.97 -0.02
CA THR A 101 -10.34 -4.36 0.24
C THR A 101 -9.93 -4.14 1.69
N CYS A 102 -10.41 -3.05 2.30
CA CYS A 102 -10.07 -2.68 3.67
C CYS A 102 -10.98 -3.30 4.73
N ARG A 103 -12.02 -4.06 4.33
CA ARG A 103 -13.13 -4.49 5.21
C ARG A 103 -13.71 -3.30 6.01
N SER A 104 -14.01 -2.22 5.29
CA SER A 104 -14.52 -0.97 5.85
C SER A 104 -15.76 -0.48 5.09
N SER A 105 -16.24 0.72 5.42
CA SER A 105 -17.39 1.35 4.76
C SER A 105 -16.97 2.33 3.67
N VAL A 106 -17.85 2.54 2.68
CA VAL A 106 -17.68 3.59 1.65
C VAL A 106 -17.51 4.97 2.28
N ALA A 107 -18.27 5.26 3.35
CA ALA A 107 -18.19 6.53 4.06
C ALA A 107 -16.80 6.78 4.67
N ALA A 108 -16.15 5.74 5.21
CA ALA A 108 -14.79 5.85 5.75
C ALA A 108 -13.75 6.11 4.66
N VAL A 109 -13.90 5.50 3.48
CA VAL A 109 -13.03 5.76 2.32
C VAL A 109 -13.24 7.18 1.79
N ALA A 110 -14.49 7.63 1.65
CA ALA A 110 -14.81 8.99 1.23
C ALA A 110 -14.23 10.03 2.21
N ALA A 111 -14.29 9.76 3.52
CA ALA A 111 -13.65 10.61 4.52
C ALA A 111 -12.12 10.65 4.38
N ALA A 112 -11.48 9.49 4.14
CA ALA A 112 -10.05 9.42 3.88
C ALA A 112 -9.66 10.21 2.61
N ARG A 113 -10.40 10.06 1.51
CA ARG A 113 -10.20 10.85 0.28
C ARG A 113 -10.24 12.35 0.52
N ARG A 114 -11.24 12.82 1.29
CA ARG A 114 -11.35 14.24 1.67
C ARG A 114 -10.14 14.71 2.47
N ARG A 115 -9.71 13.96 3.51
CA ARG A 115 -8.51 14.29 4.30
C ARG A 115 -7.24 14.35 3.45
N LEU A 116 -7.12 13.43 2.49
CA LEU A 116 -5.97 13.33 1.59
C LEU A 116 -6.03 14.27 0.38
N LYS A 117 -7.15 14.97 0.17
CA LYS A 117 -7.42 15.78 -1.03
C LYS A 117 -7.26 14.98 -2.33
N ILE A 118 -7.66 13.70 -2.32
CA ILE A 118 -7.64 12.82 -3.50
C ILE A 118 -9.08 12.70 -4.02
N PRO A 119 -9.39 13.17 -5.24
CA PRO A 119 -10.74 13.14 -5.77
C PRO A 119 -11.24 11.70 -5.96
N LYS A 120 -12.56 11.53 -5.95
CA LYS A 120 -13.18 10.25 -6.34
C LYS A 120 -12.96 10.06 -7.86
N PRO A 121 -12.64 8.84 -8.31
CA PRO A 121 -12.63 8.56 -9.75
C PRO A 121 -14.04 8.79 -10.34
N HIS A 122 -14.07 9.32 -11.57
CA HIS A 122 -15.29 9.57 -12.33
C HIS A 122 -15.98 8.27 -12.74
#